data_AF-A0A926UW92-F1
#
_entry.id   AF-A0A926UW92-F1
#
_cell.length_a   1.000
_cell.length_b   1.000
_cell.length_c   1.000
_cell.angle_alpha   90.00
_cell.angle_beta   90.00
_cell.angle_gamma   90.00
#
_symmetry.space_group_name_H-M   'P 1'
#
loop_
_entity.id
_entity.type
_entity.pdbx_description
1 polymer ?
#
loop_
_entity_poly.entity_id
_entity_poly.type
_entity_poly.pdbx_seq_one_letter_code
_entity_poly.pdbx_strand_id
1 'polypeptide(L)' 'MANARAGGDGVRQSDWIDTDQAALQLGITRRQLLKLRSKGIFKAGKHYRKKNPIAARPAYIWHVEKCSKILET' A
#
# COMPACT_ATOMS: atom_id res chain seq x y z
N MET A 1 4.29 27.36 -25.97
CA MET A 1 4.74 26.70 -24.72
C MET A 1 3.82 27.16 -23.61
N ALA A 2 2.98 26.27 -23.06
CA ALA A 2 2.20 26.57 -21.86
C ALA A 2 2.13 25.29 -21.03
N ASN A 3 2.95 25.23 -19.98
CA ASN A 3 3.06 24.11 -19.08
C ASN A 3 2.02 24.32 -17.97
N ALA A 4 0.85 23.68 -18.09
CA ALA A 4 -0.18 23.72 -17.07
C ALA A 4 0.22 22.81 -15.89
N ARG A 5 0.86 23.39 -14.88
CA ARG A 5 1.02 22.78 -13.56
C ARG A 5 -0.19 23.14 -12.71
N ALA A 6 -1.30 22.42 -12.91
CA ALA A 6 -2.32 22.29 -11.86
C ALA A 6 -1.71 21.36 -10.80
N GLY A 7 -1.49 21.79 -9.57
CA GLY A 7 -2.57 22.15 -8.67
C GLY A 7 -2.90 20.88 -7.90
N GLY A 8 -2.15 20.62 -6.84
CA GLY A 8 -2.40 19.50 -5.96
C GLY A 8 -3.63 19.79 -5.10
N ASP A 9 -4.63 18.94 -5.23
CA ASP A 9 -5.74 18.84 -4.30
C ASP A 9 -5.74 17.43 -3.71
N GLY A 10 -5.61 17.40 -2.39
CA GLY A 10 -5.28 16.23 -1.60
C GLY A 10 -6.30 15.11 -1.73
N VAL A 11 -5.93 14.06 -2.43
CA VAL A 11 -6.51 12.74 -2.21
C VAL A 11 -5.84 12.16 -0.96
N ARG A 12 -6.22 12.66 0.23
CA ARG A 12 -6.00 11.94 1.51
C ARG A 12 -6.99 10.77 1.63
N GLN A 13 -7.19 10.02 0.55
CA GLN A 13 -7.90 8.77 0.66
C GLN A 13 -6.92 7.75 1.20
N SER A 14 -7.06 7.47 2.49
CA SER A 14 -6.47 6.33 3.17
C SER A 14 -7.06 5.03 2.59
N ASP A 15 -6.84 4.81 1.30
CA ASP A 15 -7.46 3.71 0.59
C ASP A 15 -6.71 2.43 0.93
N TRP A 16 -7.44 1.53 1.56
CA TRP A 16 -7.02 0.16 1.74
C TRP A 16 -7.08 -0.54 0.39
N ILE A 17 -5.98 -0.50 -0.35
CA ILE A 17 -5.90 -1.03 -1.71
C ILE A 17 -5.29 -2.43 -1.75
N ASP A 18 -5.56 -3.18 -2.82
CA ASP A 18 -5.02 -4.52 -3.00
C ASP A 18 -3.48 -4.53 -3.14
N THR A 19 -2.88 -5.70 -2.91
CA THR A 19 -1.40 -5.88 -2.89
C THR A 19 -0.71 -5.38 -4.16
N ASP A 20 -1.34 -5.57 -5.33
CA ASP A 20 -0.78 -5.14 -6.63
C ASP A 20 -0.72 -3.61 -6.75
N GLN A 21 -1.80 -2.94 -6.36
CA GLN A 21 -1.89 -1.49 -6.37
C GLN A 21 -1.00 -0.87 -5.29
N ALA A 22 -0.93 -1.49 -4.11
CA ALA A 22 -0.05 -1.06 -3.03
C ALA A 22 1.42 -1.14 -3.43
N ALA A 23 1.82 -2.23 -4.09
CA ALA A 23 3.18 -2.39 -4.60
C ALA A 23 3.53 -1.29 -5.61
N LEU A 24 2.63 -1.02 -6.57
CA LEU A 24 2.80 0.06 -7.56
C LEU A 24 2.95 1.44 -6.91
N GLN A 25 2.06 1.78 -5.98
CA GLN A 25 2.06 3.08 -5.27
C GLN A 25 3.30 3.26 -4.39
N LEU A 26 3.78 2.19 -3.76
CA LEU A 26 4.99 2.22 -2.92
C LEU A 26 6.28 2.15 -3.74
N GLY A 27 6.19 2.00 -5.07
CA GLY A 27 7.37 1.85 -5.94
C GLY A 27 8.17 0.56 -5.69
N ILE A 28 7.55 -0.46 -5.10
CA ILE A 28 8.21 -1.73 -4.78
C ILE A 28 7.52 -2.90 -5.47
N THR A 29 8.20 -4.05 -5.54
CA THR A 29 7.57 -5.27 -6.07
C THR A 29 6.64 -5.90 -5.02
N ARG A 30 5.60 -6.61 -5.48
CA ARG A 30 4.71 -7.42 -4.61
C ARG A 30 5.50 -8.38 -3.72
N ARG A 31 6.56 -8.98 -4.28
CA ARG A 31 7.45 -9.90 -3.56
C ARG A 31 8.19 -9.19 -2.43
N GLN A 32 8.68 -7.97 -2.67
CA GLN A 32 9.28 -7.15 -1.60
C GLN A 32 8.23 -6.76 -0.54
N LEU A 33 7.04 -6.34 -0.94
CA LEU A 33 5.94 -6.00 -0.02
C LEU A 33 5.59 -7.17 0.91
N LEU A 34 5.45 -8.38 0.36
CA LEU A 34 5.22 -9.61 1.12
C LEU A 34 6.43 -10.00 2.00
N LYS A 35 7.66 -9.79 1.52
CA LYS A 35 8.89 -10.04 2.29
C LYS A 35 9.00 -9.10 3.50
N LEU A 36 8.64 -7.83 3.35
CA LEU A 36 8.62 -6.86 4.45
C LEU A 36 7.56 -7.22 5.49
N ARG A 37 6.41 -7.72 5.05
CA ARG A 37 5.42 -8.31 5.96
C ARG A 37 5.96 -9.53 6.69
N SER A 38 6.59 -10.48 5.99
CA SER A 38 7.14 -11.67 6.66
C SER A 38 8.28 -11.33 7.62
N LYS A 39 8.98 -10.22 7.40
CA LYS A 39 9.99 -9.66 8.31
C LYS A 39 9.39 -8.93 9.53
N GLY A 40 8.07 -8.71 9.57
CA GLY A 40 7.41 -7.99 10.67
C GLY A 40 7.48 -6.47 10.59
N ILE A 41 8.01 -5.91 9.49
CA ILE A 41 8.03 -4.46 9.25
C ILE A 41 6.60 -3.93 9.11
N PHE A 42 5.76 -4.65 8.37
CA PHE A 42 4.35 -4.35 8.26
C PHE A 42 3.54 -5.13 9.30
N LYS A 43 2.66 -4.42 10.04
CA LYS A 43 1.83 -4.99 11.11
C LYS A 43 0.39 -5.19 10.63
N ALA A 44 -0.19 -6.36 10.91
CA ALA A 44 -1.59 -6.65 10.63
C ALA A 44 -2.50 -5.68 11.40
N GLY A 45 -3.60 -5.24 10.78
CA GLY A 45 -4.54 -4.26 11.33
C GLY A 45 -4.06 -2.80 11.27
N LYS A 46 -2.75 -2.55 11.17
CA LYS A 46 -2.20 -1.19 11.01
C LYS A 46 -1.80 -0.88 9.57
N HIS A 47 -0.99 -1.75 8.96
CA HIS A 47 -0.41 -1.55 7.63
C HIS A 47 -1.07 -2.44 6.57
N TYR A 48 -1.56 -3.62 6.96
CA TYR A 48 -2.29 -4.51 6.08
C TYR A 48 -3.41 -5.24 6.83
N ARG A 49 -4.44 -5.66 6.12
CA ARG A 49 -5.51 -6.53 6.65
C ARG A 49 -5.93 -7.55 5.60
N LYS A 50 -6.54 -8.65 6.05
CA LYS A 50 -7.14 -9.64 5.15
C LYS A 50 -8.48 -9.07 4.66
N LYS A 51 -8.67 -9.04 3.33
CA LYS A 51 -9.92 -8.59 2.70
C LYS A 51 -11.02 -9.61 2.91
N ASN A 52 -10.73 -10.88 2.63
CA ASN A 52 -11.65 -11.99 2.81
C ASN A 52 -10.94 -13.15 3.52
N PRO A 53 -11.40 -13.58 4.70
CA PRO A 53 -10.83 -14.73 5.40
C PRO A 53 -11.26 -16.09 4.79
N ILE A 54 -12.30 -16.11 3.95
CA ILE A 54 -12.93 -17.32 3.40
C ILE A 54 -12.48 -17.61 1.95
N ALA A 55 -11.87 -16.64 1.28
CA ALA A 55 -11.49 -16.80 -0.13
C ALA A 55 -10.29 -17.75 -0.29
N ALA A 56 -10.36 -18.63 -1.30
CA ALA A 56 -9.28 -19.57 -1.65
C ALA A 56 -7.95 -18.88 -1.99
N ARG A 57 -8.01 -17.61 -2.42
CA ARG A 57 -6.83 -16.75 -2.59
C ARG A 57 -6.80 -15.72 -1.46
N PRO A 58 -5.74 -15.69 -0.63
CA PRO A 58 -5.65 -14.73 0.46
C PRO A 58 -5.47 -13.32 -0.10
N ALA A 59 -6.56 -12.58 -0.19
CA ALA A 59 -6.56 -11.18 -0.62
C ALA A 59 -6.16 -10.30 0.58
N TYR A 60 -5.06 -9.57 0.43
CA TYR A 60 -4.59 -8.59 1.40
C TYR A 60 -4.78 -7.18 0.85
N ILE A 61 -5.34 -6.33 1.68
CA ILE A 61 -5.43 -4.88 1.44
C ILE A 61 -4.46 -4.16 2.36
N TRP A 62 -3.85 -3.11 1.83
CA TRP A 62 -2.71 -2.42 2.40
C TRP A 62 -2.98 -0.93 2.47
N HIS A 63 -2.43 -0.30 3.49
CA HIS A 63 -2.52 1.13 3.70
C HIS A 63 -1.24 1.79 3.20
N VAL A 64 -1.25 2.30 1.96
CA VAL A 64 -0.07 2.85 1.29
C VAL A 64 0.58 3.94 2.13
N GLU A 65 -0.19 4.92 2.63
CA GLU A 65 0.37 6.04 3.40
C GLU A 65 1.19 5.57 4.62
N LYS A 66 0.68 4.59 5.38
CA LYS A 66 1.41 4.05 6.54
C LYS A 66 2.60 3.19 6.13
N CYS A 67 2.48 2.49 5.01
CA CYS A 67 3.59 1.71 4.47
C CYS A 67 4.71 2.62 3.96
N SER A 68 4.37 3.72 3.28
CA SER A 68 5.31 4.75 2.80
C SER A 68 6.09 5.36 3.96
N LYS A 69 5.40 5.80 5.01
CA LYS A 69 6.05 6.35 6.22
C LYS A 69 7.08 5.41 6.84
N ILE A 70 6.86 4.10 6.74
CA ILE A 70 7.81 3.09 7.26
C ILE A 70 8.98 2.84 6.31
N LEU A 71 8.77 3.01 5.00
CA LEU A 71 9.84 2.90 4.01
C LEU A 71 10.73 4.15 3.96
N GLU A 72 10.17 5.31 4.33
CA GLU A 72 10.90 6.57 4.47
C GLU A 72 11.73 6.68 5.77
N THR A 73 11.54 5.73 6.71
CA THR A 73 12.30 5.63 7.98
C THR A 73 13.45 4.65 7.85
#